data_AF-A0A317IE46-F1
#
_entry.id   AF-A0A317IE46-F1
#
_cell.length_a   1.000
_cell.length_b   1.000
_cell.length_c   1.000
_cell.angle_alpha   90.00
_cell.angle_beta   90.00
_cell.angle_gamma   90.00
#
_symmetry.space_group_name_H-M   'P 1'
#
loop_
_entity.id
_entity.type
_entity.pdbx_description
1 polymer ?
#
loop_
_entity_poly.entity_id
_entity_poly.type
_entity_poly.pdbx_seq_one_letter_code
_entity_poly.pdbx_strand_id
1 'polypeptide(L)' 'MPRRRRAIVREIVPDPVYNSTLVEKFVNSMMWQGKKNTAQGIF' A
#
# COMPACT_ATOMS: atom_id res chain seq x y z
N MET A 1 -7.79 -2.78 -16.93
CA MET A 1 -6.89 -3.74 -17.61
C MET A 1 -6.60 -3.25 -19.01
N PRO A 2 -5.33 -2.98 -19.36
CA PRO A 2 -5.00 -2.52 -20.69
C PRO A 2 -4.48 -3.67 -21.58
N ARG A 3 -4.97 -3.76 -22.82
CA ARG A 3 -4.46 -4.71 -23.83
C ARG A 3 -3.26 -4.19 -24.65
N ARG A 4 -2.96 -2.89 -24.61
CA ARG A 4 -1.88 -2.27 -25.42
C ARG A 4 -1.03 -1.21 -24.72
N ARG A 5 -1.44 -0.67 -23.56
CA ARG A 5 -0.73 0.40 -22.84
C ARG A 5 -0.25 -0.07 -21.47
N ARG A 6 0.88 0.48 -20.99
CA ARG A 6 1.35 0.26 -19.62
C ARG A 6 0.37 0.90 -18.64
N ALA A 7 0.07 0.21 -17.53
CA ALA A 7 -0.70 0.79 -16.44
C ALA A 7 0.11 1.91 -15.76
N ILE A 8 -0.57 3.01 -15.42
CA ILE A 8 0.04 4.11 -14.66
C ILE A 8 0.36 3.57 -13.26
N VAL A 9 1.59 3.81 -12.82
CA VAL A 9 1.99 3.50 -11.44
C VAL A 9 1.33 4.51 -10.53
N ARG A 10 0.59 4.04 -9.52
CA ARG A 10 -0.01 4.90 -8.51
C ARG A 10 1.06 5.26 -7.48
N GLU A 11 1.19 6.55 -7.20
CA GLU A 11 2.01 7.03 -6.10
C GLU A 11 1.33 6.71 -4.78
N ILE A 12 2.13 6.38 -3.77
CA ILE A 12 1.67 5.96 -2.45
C ILE A 12 2.27 6.94 -1.45
N VAL A 13 1.42 7.45 -0.56
CA VAL A 13 1.82 8.36 0.52
C VAL A 13 2.75 7.61 1.49
N PRO A 14 3.80 8.24 2.05
CA PRO A 14 4.62 7.60 3.07
C PRO A 14 3.81 7.29 4.34
N ASP A 15 4.22 6.24 5.07
CA ASP A 15 3.62 5.89 6.35
C ASP A 15 3.80 7.02 7.39
N PRO A 16 2.79 7.37 8.21
CA PRO A 16 2.90 8.49 9.15
C PRO A 16 3.83 8.24 10.35
N VAL A 17 4.16 6.99 10.68
CA VAL A 17 5.02 6.64 11.83
C VAL A 17 6.48 6.60 11.39
N TYR A 18 6.74 5.91 10.28
CA TYR A 18 8.11 5.69 9.80
C TYR A 18 8.52 6.59 8.64
N ASN A 19 7.60 7.44 8.15
CA ASN A 19 7.77 8.30 6.97
C ASN A 19 8.35 7.56 5.75
N SER A 20 8.04 6.26 5.64
CA SER A 20 8.61 5.36 4.64
C SER A 20 7.54 4.85 3.70
N THR A 21 7.80 4.98 2.41
CA THR A 21 6.92 4.42 1.36
C THR A 21 7.00 2.90 1.28
N LEU A 22 8.05 2.29 1.83
CA LEU A 22 8.23 0.84 1.83
C LEU A 22 7.32 0.17 2.87
N VAL A 23 7.21 0.78 4.06
CA VAL A 23 6.33 0.31 5.13
C VAL A 23 4.87 0.37 4.69
N GLU A 24 4.44 1.51 4.13
CA GLU A 24 3.06 1.65 3.63
C GLU A 24 2.75 0.65 2.50
N LYS A 25 3.71 0.36 1.60
CA LYS A 25 3.55 -0.70 0.58
C LYS A 25 3.38 -2.09 1.19
N PHE A 26 4.14 -2.37 2.25
CA PHE A 26 4.07 -3.65 2.95
C PHE A 26 2.73 -3.83 3.65
N VAL A 27 2.28 -2.83 4.42
CA VAL A 27 0.98 -2.83 5.09
C VAL A 27 -0.16 -2.99 4.09
N ASN A 28 -0.13 -2.25 2.96
CA ASN A 28 -1.16 -2.37 1.92
C ASN A 28 -1.18 -3.74 1.24
N SER A 29 -0.05 -4.43 1.16
CA SER A 29 0.04 -5.78 0.60
C SER A 29 -0.39 -6.86 1.61
N MET A 30 -0.15 -6.64 2.90
CA MET A 30 -0.57 -7.52 3.99
C MET A 30 -2.08 -7.40 4.28
N MET A 31 -2.66 -6.22 4.03
CA MET A 31 -4.06 -5.93 4.34
C MET A 31 -5.05 -6.83 3.57
N TRP A 32 -5.92 -7.50 4.31
CA TRP A 32 -7.06 -8.23 3.75
C TRP A 32 -8.36 -7.45 3.89
N GLN A 33 -9.21 -7.50 2.85
CA GLN A 33 -10.56 -6.90 2.84
C GLN A 33 -10.60 -5.38 3.16
N GLY A 34 -9.52 -4.64 2.90
CA GLY A 34 -9.47 -3.20 3.18
C GLY A 34 -9.31 -2.83 4.67
N LYS A 35 -8.97 -3.81 5.53
CA LYS A 35 -8.82 -3.61 6.98
C LYS A 35 -7.47 -2.99 7.33
N LYS A 36 -7.28 -1.70 7.02
CA LYS A 36 -5.99 -1.00 7.22
C LYS A 36 -5.60 -0.90 8.69
N ASN A 37 -6.55 -0.59 9.57
CA ASN A 37 -6.28 -0.49 11.02
C ASN A 37 -5.77 -1.82 11.60
N THR A 38 -6.35 -2.95 11.15
CA THR A 38 -5.92 -4.28 11.59
C THR A 38 -4.56 -4.65 11.01
N ALA A 39 -4.30 -4.33 9.74
CA ALA A 39 -3.00 -4.57 9.12
C ALA A 39 -1.87 -3.74 9.75
N GLN A 40 -2.16 -2.47 10.10
CA GLN A 40 -1.22 -1.61 10.83
C GLN A 40 -0.99 -2.06 12.28
N GLY A 41 -1.95 -2.73 12.92
CA GLY A 41 -1.76 -3.26 14.29
C GLY A 41 -1.03 -4.61 14.34
N ILE A 42 -0.94 -5.33 13.21
CA ILE A 42 -0.18 -6.59 13.10
C ILE A 42 1.31 -6.31 12.86
N PHE A 43 1.62 -5.19 12.22
CA PHE A 43 2.98 -4.70 11.95
C PHE A 43 3.47 -3.80 13.07
#